data_AF-A0A1I7J314-F1
#
_entry.id   AF-A0A1I7J314-F1
#
_cell.length_a   1.000
_cell.length_b   1.000
_cell.length_c   1.000
_cell.angle_alpha   90.00
_cell.angle_beta   90.00
_cell.angle_gamma   90.00
#
_symmetry.space_group_name_H-M   'P 1'
#
loop_
_entity.id
_entity.type
_entity.pdbx_description
1 polymer ?
#
loop_
_entity_poly.entity_id
_entity_poly.type
_entity_poly.pdbx_seq_one_letter_code
_entity_poly.pdbx_strand_id
1 'polypeptide(L)' 'MSKQYDKEFKENAVRYYHEHKDLNMKRCATNLGIAASTLGD' A
#
# COMPACT_ATOMS: atom_id res chain seq x y z
N MET A 1 -15.44 10.74 -2.01
CA MET A 1 -14.51 10.81 -0.86
C MET A 1 -13.12 10.41 -1.31
N SER A 2 -12.19 11.34 -1.40
CA SER A 2 -10.75 11.05 -1.43
C SER A 2 -10.37 10.53 -0.05
N LYS A 3 -10.10 9.24 0.08
CA LYS A 3 -9.51 8.68 1.32
C LYS A 3 -8.11 9.25 1.42
N GLN A 4 -7.94 10.31 2.22
CA GLN A 4 -6.62 10.81 2.57
C GLN A 4 -6.02 9.84 3.60
N TYR A 5 -4.99 9.13 3.18
CA TYR A 5 -4.14 8.37 4.09
C TYR A 5 -3.09 9.31 4.67
N ASP A 6 -2.84 9.18 5.97
CA ASP A 6 -1.77 9.91 6.63
C ASP A 6 -0.40 9.56 6.03
N LYS A 7 0.59 10.44 6.19
CA LYS A 7 1.92 10.23 5.62
C LYS A 7 2.55 8.94 6.15
N GLU A 8 2.37 8.67 7.43
CA GLU A 8 2.85 7.45 8.08
C GLU A 8 2.27 6.19 7.43
N PHE A 9 1.00 6.23 7.06
CA PHE A 9 0.35 5.12 6.37
C PHE A 9 0.99 4.85 5.00
N LYS A 10 1.29 5.90 4.24
CA LYS A 10 1.95 5.78 2.92
C LYS A 10 3.35 5.19 3.06
N GLU A 11 4.14 5.67 4.02
CA GLU A 11 5.49 5.16 4.27
C GLU A 11 5.47 3.69 4.71
N ASN A 12 4.52 3.32 5.58
CA ASN A 12 4.31 1.93 5.98
C ASN A 12 3.89 1.04 4.82
N ALA A 13 3.01 1.53 3.93
CA ALA A 13 2.53 0.78 2.78
C ALA A 13 3.66 0.48 1.77
N VAL A 14 4.53 1.46 1.52
CA VAL A 14 5.73 1.27 0.68
C VAL A 14 6.72 0.31 1.34
N ARG A 15 6.98 0.47 2.64
CA ARG A 15 7.88 -0.43 3.38
C ARG A 15 7.36 -1.87 3.34
N TYR A 16 6.07 -2.07 3.59
CA TYR A 16 5.42 -3.37 3.52
C TYR A 16 5.57 -4.01 2.13
N TYR A 17 5.40 -3.24 1.05
CA TYR A 17 5.64 -3.76 -0.30
C TYR A 17 7.10 -4.16 -0.54
N HIS A 18 8.06 -3.38 -0.02
CA HIS A 18 9.48 -3.69 -0.13
C HIS A 18 9.91 -4.92 0.67
N GLU A 19 9.41 -5.07 1.89
CA GLU A 19 9.64 -6.24 2.75
C GLU A 19 8.97 -7.50 2.18
N HIS A 20 7.83 -7.32 1.50
CA HIS A 20 7.06 -8.39 0.89
C HIS A 20 7.09 -8.32 -0.64
N LYS A 21 8.27 -8.14 -1.25
CA LYS A 21 8.43 -8.18 -2.72
C LYS A 21 7.98 -9.51 -3.36
N ASP A 22 7.88 -10.57 -2.56
CA ASP A 22 7.33 -11.88 -2.96
C ASP A 22 5.80 -11.84 -3.14
N LEU A 23 5.12 -10.90 -2.47
CA LEU A 23 3.70 -10.67 -2.61
C LEU A 23 3.43 -9.76 -3.80
N ASN A 24 2.54 -10.20 -4.69
CA ASN A 24 2.08 -9.38 -5.80
C ASN A 24 1.42 -8.09 -5.28
N MET A 25 1.59 -6.96 -5.97
CA MET A 25 1.17 -5.63 -5.50
C MET A 25 -0.33 -5.55 -5.13
N LYS A 26 -1.18 -6.32 -5.83
CA LYS A 26 -2.60 -6.49 -5.47
C LYS A 26 -2.80 -7.09 -4.08
N ARG A 27 -2.03 -8.12 -3.71
CA ARG A 27 -2.11 -8.75 -2.38
C ARG A 27 -1.64 -7.80 -1.28
N CYS A 28 -0.57 -7.04 -1.51
CA CYS A 28 -0.14 -5.99 -0.57
C CYS A 28 -1.25 -4.96 -0.36
N ALA A 29 -1.87 -4.48 -1.44
CA ALA A 29 -2.98 -3.54 -1.36
C ALA A 29 -4.18 -4.11 -0.58
N THR A 30 -4.56 -5.37 -0.82
CA THR A 30 -5.61 -6.05 -0.07
C THR A 30 -5.28 -6.20 1.42
N ASN A 31 -4.05 -6.60 1.77
CA ASN A 31 -3.63 -6.73 3.16
C ASN A 31 -3.61 -5.39 3.90
N LEU A 32 -3.25 -4.31 3.19
CA LEU A 32 -3.22 -2.95 3.72
C LEU A 32 -4.60 -2.27 3.71
N GLY A 33 -5.63 -2.90 3.14
CA GLY A 33 -6.98 -2.34 3.03
C GLY A 33 -7.07 -1.14 2.08
N ILE A 34 -6.18 -1.06 1.09
CA ILE A 34 -6.08 0.05 0.14
C ILE A 34 -6.24 -0.41 -1.30
N ALA A 35 -6.57 0.53 -2.18
CA ALA A 35 -6.55 0.27 -3.60
C ALA A 35 -5.09 0.13 -4.08
N ALA A 36 -4.81 -0.80 -4.99
CA ALA A 36 -3.47 -0.99 -5.55
C ALA A 36 -2.92 0.26 -6.24
N SER A 37 -3.80 1.11 -6.76
CA SER A 37 -3.45 2.44 -7.28
C SER A 37 -2.79 3.35 -6.23
N THR A 38 -3.06 3.15 -4.94
CA THR A 38 -2.45 3.92 -3.84
C THR A 38 -0.98 3.58 -3.62
N LEU A 39 -0.53 2.40 -4.08
CA LEU A 39 0.86 1.96 -3.96
C LEU A 39 1.70 2.31 -5.21
N GLY A 40 1.06 2.66 -6.32
CA GLY A 40 1.70 2.83 -7.64
C GLY A 40 1.58 4.22 -8.25
N ASP A 41 1.05 5.20 -7.51
CA ASP A 41 1.05 6.64 -7.86
C ASP A 41 2.15 7.37 -7.09
#